data_AF-A0A9D0KYS4-F1
#
_entry.id   AF-A0A9D0KYS4-F1
#
_cell.length_a   1.000
_cell.length_b   1.000
_cell.length_c   1.000
_cell.angle_alpha   90.00
_cell.angle_beta   90.00
_cell.angle_gamma   90.00
#
_symmetry.space_group_name_H-M   'P 1'
#
loop_
_entity.id
_entity.type
_entity.pdbx_description
1 polymer ?
#
loop_
_entity_poly.entity_id
_entity_poly.type
_entity_poly.pdbx_seq_one_letter_code
_entity_poly.pdbx_strand_id
1 'polypeptide(L)'
;MNIIELRELQAVNTLVFETLGQPEKEREFKLKSLKRWGFDLILGKKAGQTTYFTAEAGKREVGEKYTEEETYFEVEEIIHELPKNKKIFAHIEMIHGRAYLVGDLREGEKNIEILRVPAGSILLAYFKKHKLHNLIEALRNVGTALELVKQRGQEGKPLPYEKLPNVARRFLRGAKDLEKEAGFGRVALSYWGENKDGDARFRVSWLLPSIALFDINIAEKADKLLAAFK
;
A
#
# COMPACT_ATOMS: atom_id res chain seq x y z
N MET A 1 10.31 5.36 -21.16
CA MET A 1 9.82 4.89 -19.85
C MET A 1 8.87 5.93 -19.30
N ASN A 2 7.61 5.59 -19.09
CA ASN A 2 6.64 6.50 -18.49
C ASN A 2 6.86 6.62 -16.97
N ILE A 3 6.20 7.59 -16.32
CA ILE A 3 6.38 7.81 -14.88
C ILE A 3 5.95 6.60 -14.03
N ILE A 4 4.96 5.82 -14.50
CA ILE A 4 4.44 4.65 -13.79
C ILE A 4 5.47 3.51 -13.81
N GLU A 5 6.04 3.21 -14.98
CA GLU A 5 7.12 2.22 -15.15
C GLU A 5 8.33 2.58 -14.30
N LEU A 6 8.72 3.86 -14.27
CA LEU A 6 9.81 4.33 -13.42
C LEU A 6 9.49 4.12 -11.93
N ARG A 7 8.26 4.43 -11.50
CA ARG A 7 7.81 4.26 -10.11
C ARG A 7 7.76 2.80 -9.71
N GLU A 8 7.36 1.92 -10.62
CA GLU A 8 7.37 0.47 -10.41
C GLU A 8 8.78 -0.07 -10.21
N LEU A 9 9.71 0.28 -11.09
CA LEU A 9 11.11 -0.10 -10.93
C LEU A 9 11.70 0.44 -9.62
N GLN A 10 11.35 1.68 -9.23
CA GLN A 10 11.79 2.26 -7.96
C GLN A 10 11.18 1.55 -6.75
N ALA A 11 9.88 1.26 -6.77
CA ALA A 11 9.20 0.59 -5.66
C ALA A 11 9.73 -0.83 -5.42
N VAL A 12 10.13 -1.54 -6.48
CA VAL A 12 10.64 -2.92 -6.39
C VAL A 12 12.14 -2.98 -6.07
N ASN A 13 12.94 -2.05 -6.61
CA ASN A 13 14.39 -2.13 -6.53
C ASN A 13 15.03 -1.17 -5.51
N THR A 14 14.27 -0.26 -4.90
CA THR A 14 14.79 0.54 -3.78
C THR A 14 14.87 -0.33 -2.54
N LEU A 15 16.08 -0.47 -1.99
CA LEU A 15 16.30 -1.22 -0.75
C LEU A 15 16.03 -0.31 0.45
N VAL A 16 15.17 -0.76 1.35
CA VAL A 16 14.72 -0.01 2.52
C VAL A 16 15.16 -0.75 3.79
N PHE A 17 15.94 -0.08 4.62
CA PHE A 17 16.39 -0.58 5.92
C PHE A 17 15.82 0.32 7.01
N GLU A 18 14.87 -0.19 7.79
CA GLU A 18 14.13 0.60 8.78
C GLU A 18 14.50 0.19 10.20
N THR A 19 14.72 1.19 11.06
CA THR A 19 14.84 1.05 12.52
C THR A 19 13.76 1.86 13.24
N LEU A 20 12.68 2.20 12.55
CA LEU A 20 11.63 3.16 12.95
C LEU A 20 10.71 2.67 14.10
N GLY A 21 11.09 1.62 14.83
CA GLY A 21 10.22 0.92 15.79
C GLY A 21 9.29 -0.09 15.10
N GLN A 22 8.10 -0.31 15.64
CA GLN A 22 7.09 -1.22 15.09
C GLN A 22 5.90 -0.41 14.56
N PRO A 23 5.88 0.02 13.28
CA PRO A 23 4.63 0.46 12.64
C PRO A 23 3.58 -0.66 12.73
N GLU A 24 2.30 -0.33 12.45
CA GLU A 24 1.17 -1.27 12.52
C GLU A 24 1.57 -2.66 11.98
N LYS A 25 1.68 -3.63 12.89
CA LYS A 25 2.28 -4.93 12.58
C LYS A 25 1.44 -5.71 11.60
N GLU A 26 0.12 -5.56 11.70
CA GLU A 26 -0.85 -6.32 10.94
C GLU A 26 -2.18 -5.58 10.95
N ARG A 27 -3.02 -5.83 9.94
CA ARG A 27 -4.37 -5.27 9.83
C ARG A 27 -5.35 -6.34 9.37
N GLU A 28 -6.55 -6.34 9.95
CA GLU A 28 -7.66 -7.22 9.52
C GLU A 28 -8.27 -6.67 8.22
N PHE A 29 -8.50 -7.55 7.25
CA PHE A 29 -9.15 -7.22 5.99
C PHE A 29 -10.34 -8.13 5.71
N LYS A 30 -11.30 -7.59 4.95
CA LYS A 30 -12.44 -8.35 4.43
C LYS A 30 -12.02 -9.06 3.13
N LEU A 31 -12.69 -10.16 2.78
CA LEU A 31 -12.46 -10.87 1.51
C LEU A 31 -12.51 -9.97 0.27
N LYS A 32 -13.43 -9.01 0.26
CA LYS A 32 -13.53 -8.01 -0.82
C LYS A 32 -12.25 -7.19 -1.03
N SER A 33 -11.40 -7.07 0.00
CA SER A 33 -10.11 -6.39 -0.10
C SER A 33 -9.13 -7.20 -0.94
N LEU A 34 -9.06 -8.53 -0.80
CA LEU A 34 -8.25 -9.39 -1.68
C LEU A 34 -8.61 -9.17 -3.15
N LYS A 35 -9.92 -9.18 -3.48
CA LYS A 35 -10.41 -8.90 -4.85
C LYS A 35 -10.02 -7.51 -5.34
N ARG A 36 -10.00 -6.52 -4.44
CA ARG A 36 -9.53 -5.16 -4.78
C ARG A 36 -8.03 -5.14 -5.07
N TRP A 37 -7.23 -5.87 -4.29
CA TRP A 37 -5.79 -6.04 -4.53
C TRP A 37 -5.49 -6.86 -5.80
N GLY A 38 -6.48 -7.58 -6.33
CA GLY A 38 -6.37 -8.32 -7.59
C GLY A 38 -6.28 -9.83 -7.41
N PHE A 39 -6.74 -10.35 -6.28
CA PHE A 39 -6.67 -11.78 -5.95
C PHE A 39 -8.04 -12.38 -5.64
N ASP A 40 -8.25 -13.61 -6.07
CA ASP A 40 -9.30 -14.48 -5.57
C ASP A 40 -8.74 -15.43 -4.51
N LEU A 41 -9.55 -15.72 -3.49
CA LEU A 41 -9.25 -16.75 -2.48
C LEU A 41 -9.78 -18.09 -2.99
N ILE A 42 -8.95 -19.12 -2.93
CA ILE A 42 -9.24 -20.46 -3.44
C ILE A 42 -9.09 -21.46 -2.28
N LEU A 43 -10.02 -22.40 -2.21
CA LEU A 43 -9.83 -23.67 -1.51
C LEU A 43 -9.48 -24.73 -2.54
N GLY A 44 -8.44 -25.51 -2.27
CA GLY A 44 -8.02 -26.57 -3.17
C GLY A 44 -6.77 -27.28 -2.66
N LYS A 45 -6.02 -27.93 -3.55
CA LYS A 45 -4.76 -28.57 -3.17
C LYS A 45 -3.57 -27.73 -3.60
N LYS A 46 -2.63 -27.52 -2.68
CA LYS A 46 -1.30 -26.96 -2.94
C LYS A 46 -0.28 -27.99 -2.49
N ALA A 47 0.61 -28.40 -3.40
CA ALA A 47 1.56 -29.49 -3.15
C ALA A 47 0.89 -30.79 -2.62
N GLY A 48 -0.30 -31.10 -3.15
CA GLY A 48 -1.07 -32.28 -2.75
C GLY A 48 -1.82 -32.18 -1.42
N GLN A 49 -1.67 -31.09 -0.66
CA GLN A 49 -2.38 -30.86 0.59
C GLN A 49 -3.56 -29.90 0.40
N THR A 50 -4.72 -30.25 0.93
CA THR A 50 -5.90 -29.36 0.93
C THR A 50 -5.63 -28.15 1.82
N THR A 51 -5.68 -26.96 1.23
CA THR A 51 -5.43 -25.69 1.91
C THR A 51 -6.08 -24.52 1.17
N TYR A 52 -5.97 -23.33 1.77
CA TYR A 52 -6.35 -22.08 1.12
C TYR A 52 -5.14 -21.42 0.48
N PHE A 53 -5.33 -20.80 -0.68
CA PHE A 53 -4.31 -20.00 -1.35
C PHE A 53 -4.97 -18.93 -2.21
N THR A 54 -4.22 -17.93 -2.64
CA THR A 54 -4.70 -16.93 -3.59
C THR A 54 -4.14 -17.12 -5.00
N ALA A 55 -4.93 -16.73 -5.99
CA ALA A 55 -4.46 -16.56 -7.36
C ALA A 55 -4.94 -15.21 -7.92
N GLU A 56 -4.34 -14.76 -9.03
CA GLU A 56 -4.79 -13.57 -9.75
C GLU A 56 -6.29 -13.66 -10.08
N ALA A 57 -7.03 -12.60 -9.78
CA ALA A 57 -8.49 -12.62 -9.84
C ALA A 57 -8.99 -12.90 -11.26
N GLY A 58 -9.92 -13.84 -11.39
CA GLY A 58 -10.50 -14.26 -12.68
C GLY A 58 -9.57 -15.07 -13.59
N LYS A 59 -8.37 -15.43 -13.14
CA LYS A 59 -7.42 -16.25 -13.92
C LYS A 59 -7.67 -17.75 -13.80
N ARG A 60 -8.34 -18.18 -12.73
CA ARG A 60 -8.53 -19.58 -12.38
C ARG A 60 -9.98 -20.00 -12.43
N GLU A 61 -10.22 -21.26 -12.76
CA GLU A 61 -11.54 -21.88 -12.82
C GLU A 61 -11.64 -23.12 -11.91
N VAL A 62 -12.84 -23.43 -11.43
CA VAL A 62 -13.08 -24.62 -10.60
C VAL A 62 -12.80 -25.89 -11.41
N GLY A 63 -12.02 -26.81 -10.84
CA GLY A 63 -11.55 -28.03 -11.48
C GLY A 63 -10.22 -27.89 -12.22
N GLU A 64 -9.66 -26.68 -12.34
CA GLU A 64 -8.38 -26.45 -12.98
C GLU A 64 -7.22 -27.09 -12.19
N LYS A 65 -6.26 -27.65 -12.94
CA LYS A 65 -5.03 -28.25 -12.42
C LYS A 65 -3.84 -27.61 -13.13
N TYR A 66 -2.90 -27.06 -12.35
CA TYR A 66 -1.76 -26.35 -12.92
C TYR A 66 -0.53 -26.46 -12.03
N THR A 67 0.62 -26.11 -12.61
CA THR A 67 1.90 -26.01 -11.88
C THR A 67 2.43 -24.59 -12.03
N GLU A 68 2.83 -23.98 -10.93
CA GLU A 68 3.41 -22.63 -10.87
C GLU A 68 4.58 -22.67 -9.88
N GLU A 69 5.74 -22.16 -10.29
CA GLU A 69 6.98 -22.19 -9.48
C GLU A 69 7.25 -23.58 -8.87
N GLU A 70 7.18 -24.62 -9.71
CA GLU A 70 7.39 -26.04 -9.33
C GLU A 70 6.37 -26.61 -8.32
N THR A 71 5.38 -25.83 -7.91
CA THR A 71 4.32 -26.24 -7.01
C THR A 71 3.07 -26.63 -7.80
N TYR A 72 2.53 -27.82 -7.52
CA TYR A 72 1.27 -28.28 -8.10
C TYR A 72 0.05 -27.71 -7.36
N PHE A 73 -0.95 -27.29 -8.14
CA PHE A 73 -2.21 -26.74 -7.66
C PHE A 73 -3.43 -27.44 -8.30
N GLU A 74 -4.48 -27.63 -7.51
CA GLU A 74 -5.82 -28.06 -7.94
C GLU A 74 -6.85 -27.11 -7.34
N VAL A 75 -7.72 -26.53 -8.17
CA VAL A 75 -8.75 -25.57 -7.74
C VAL A 75 -10.04 -26.34 -7.45
N GLU A 76 -10.44 -26.40 -6.18
CA GLU A 76 -11.67 -27.08 -5.76
C GLU A 76 -12.85 -26.10 -5.64
N GLU A 77 -12.60 -24.90 -5.08
CA GLU A 77 -13.61 -23.87 -4.90
C GLU A 77 -13.00 -22.47 -4.95
N ILE A 78 -13.69 -21.53 -5.61
CA ILE A 78 -13.36 -20.09 -5.54
C ILE A 78 -14.24 -19.45 -4.48
N ILE A 79 -13.64 -18.97 -3.40
CA ILE A 79 -14.34 -18.48 -2.22
C ILE A 79 -14.97 -17.11 -2.49
N HIS A 80 -16.28 -17.01 -2.29
CA HIS A 80 -17.04 -15.76 -2.44
C HIS A 80 -17.48 -15.15 -1.11
N GLU A 81 -17.55 -15.97 -0.06
CA GLU A 81 -17.82 -15.55 1.32
C GLU A 81 -16.85 -16.25 2.26
N LEU A 82 -16.29 -15.52 3.24
CA LEU A 82 -15.38 -16.15 4.20
C LEU A 82 -16.14 -17.14 5.09
N PRO A 83 -15.55 -18.31 5.39
CA PRO A 83 -16.10 -19.20 6.41
C PRO A 83 -16.24 -18.46 7.76
N LYS A 84 -17.32 -18.74 8.50
CA LYS A 84 -17.76 -17.95 9.68
C LYS A 84 -16.70 -17.71 10.76
N ASN A 85 -15.71 -18.59 10.87
CA ASN A 85 -14.65 -18.54 11.88
C ASN A 85 -13.28 -18.12 11.33
N LYS A 86 -13.23 -17.63 10.07
CA LYS A 86 -11.98 -17.22 9.42
C LYS A 86 -11.90 -15.73 9.22
N LYS A 87 -10.71 -15.18 9.42
CA LYS A 87 -10.39 -13.78 9.20
C LYS A 87 -9.13 -13.66 8.37
N ILE A 88 -9.06 -12.63 7.52
CA ILE A 88 -7.84 -12.32 6.77
C ILE A 88 -7.09 -11.24 7.54
N PHE A 89 -5.84 -11.52 7.89
CA PHE A 89 -4.91 -10.53 8.38
C PHE A 89 -3.82 -10.36 7.33
N ALA A 90 -3.30 -9.15 7.19
CA ALA A 90 -2.13 -8.93 6.35
C ALA A 90 -1.14 -8.02 7.03
N HIS A 91 0.12 -8.21 6.69
CA HIS A 91 1.25 -7.45 7.19
C HIS A 91 2.31 -7.23 6.11
N ILE A 92 3.28 -6.39 6.42
CA ILE A 92 4.47 -6.21 5.57
C ILE A 92 5.64 -6.91 6.23
N GLU A 93 6.20 -7.88 5.52
CA GLU A 93 7.43 -8.56 5.91
C GLU A 93 8.61 -7.98 5.10
N MET A 94 9.70 -7.66 5.79
CA MET A 94 10.92 -7.13 5.16
C MET A 94 11.95 -8.25 4.99
N ILE A 95 12.34 -8.53 3.75
CA ILE A 95 13.36 -9.54 3.40
C ILE A 95 14.45 -8.86 2.58
N HIS A 96 15.67 -8.80 3.12
CA HIS A 96 16.85 -8.19 2.45
C HIS A 96 16.58 -6.77 1.90
N GLY A 97 15.85 -5.96 2.68
CA GLY A 97 15.49 -4.59 2.30
C GLY A 97 14.34 -4.46 1.30
N ARG A 98 13.62 -5.55 0.99
CA ARG A 98 12.44 -5.55 0.14
C ARG A 98 11.19 -5.85 0.95
N ALA A 99 10.11 -5.13 0.67
CA ALA A 99 8.82 -5.29 1.32
C ALA A 99 7.94 -6.33 0.60
N TYR A 100 7.39 -7.28 1.35
CA TYR A 100 6.43 -8.27 0.89
C TYR A 100 5.11 -8.09 1.63
N LEU A 101 4.00 -8.04 0.90
CA LEU A 101 2.67 -8.16 1.48
C LEU A 101 2.44 -9.64 1.75
N VAL A 102 2.24 -9.96 3.02
CA VAL A 102 1.90 -11.31 3.49
C VAL A 102 0.47 -11.29 4.00
N GLY A 103 -0.35 -12.20 3.49
CA GLY A 103 -1.74 -12.38 3.89
C GLY A 103 -1.94 -13.74 4.53
N ASP A 104 -2.55 -13.75 5.71
CA ASP A 104 -2.85 -14.93 6.50
C ASP A 104 -4.36 -15.09 6.67
N LEU A 105 -4.86 -16.30 6.42
CA LEU A 105 -6.19 -16.73 6.81
C LEU A 105 -6.09 -17.35 8.22
N ARG A 106 -6.65 -16.67 9.22
CA ARG A 106 -6.62 -17.10 10.61
C ARG A 106 -7.88 -17.85 11.01
N GLU A 107 -7.70 -18.97 11.70
CA GLU A 107 -8.75 -19.78 12.31
C GLU A 107 -8.31 -20.21 13.72
N GLY A 108 -8.79 -19.51 14.74
CA GLY A 108 -8.31 -19.72 16.12
C GLY A 108 -6.82 -19.41 16.24
N GLU A 109 -6.02 -20.39 16.67
CA GLU A 109 -4.56 -20.27 16.79
C GLU A 109 -3.80 -20.64 15.50
N LYS A 110 -4.50 -21.14 14.47
CA LYS A 110 -3.88 -21.53 13.20
C LYS A 110 -3.86 -20.37 12.23
N ASN A 111 -2.68 -20.11 11.65
CA ASN A 111 -2.48 -19.15 10.58
C ASN A 111 -2.08 -19.89 9.30
N ILE A 112 -2.85 -19.69 8.24
CA ILE A 112 -2.55 -20.23 6.91
C ILE A 112 -2.10 -19.06 6.04
N GLU A 113 -0.84 -19.02 5.64
CA GLU A 113 -0.36 -18.03 4.67
C GLU A 113 -1.03 -18.31 3.32
N ILE A 114 -1.83 -17.35 2.86
CA ILE A 114 -2.59 -17.45 1.59
C ILE A 114 -1.96 -16.63 0.47
N LEU A 115 -1.15 -15.61 0.81
CA LEU A 115 -0.60 -14.65 -0.13
C LEU A 115 0.79 -14.19 0.33
N ARG A 116 1.77 -14.18 -0.57
CA ARG A 116 3.07 -13.54 -0.38
C ARG A 116 3.54 -12.96 -1.69
N VAL A 117 3.61 -11.64 -1.77
CA VAL A 117 3.87 -10.91 -3.02
C VAL A 117 4.66 -9.63 -2.77
N PRO A 118 5.49 -9.15 -3.72
CA PRO A 118 6.19 -7.88 -3.57
C PRO A 118 5.22 -6.71 -3.32
N ALA A 119 5.31 -6.08 -2.15
CA ALA A 119 4.33 -5.08 -1.71
C ALA A 119 4.30 -3.86 -2.65
N GLY A 120 5.46 -3.42 -3.14
CA GLY A 120 5.57 -2.28 -4.04
C GLY A 120 4.84 -2.48 -5.37
N SER A 121 4.97 -3.65 -5.99
CA SER A 121 4.27 -3.99 -7.23
C SER A 121 2.76 -4.01 -7.04
N ILE A 122 2.29 -4.68 -5.98
CA ILE A 122 0.84 -4.77 -5.72
C ILE A 122 0.25 -3.42 -5.33
N LEU A 123 0.93 -2.60 -4.54
CA LEU A 123 0.48 -1.24 -4.21
C LEU A 123 0.29 -0.39 -5.47
N LEU A 124 1.24 -0.43 -6.41
CA LEU A 124 1.13 0.35 -7.65
C LEU A 124 0.02 -0.16 -8.57
N ALA A 125 -0.11 -1.49 -8.72
CA ALA A 125 -1.22 -2.09 -9.47
C ALA A 125 -2.57 -1.70 -8.85
N TYR A 126 -2.65 -1.74 -7.52
CA TYR A 126 -3.81 -1.33 -6.73
C TYR A 126 -4.13 0.16 -6.94
N PHE A 127 -3.15 1.05 -6.79
CA PHE A 127 -3.35 2.49 -7.02
C PHE A 127 -3.81 2.79 -8.44
N LYS A 128 -3.24 2.10 -9.45
CA LYS A 128 -3.64 2.24 -10.85
C LYS A 128 -5.08 1.82 -11.07
N LYS A 129 -5.47 0.64 -10.57
CA LYS A 129 -6.84 0.11 -10.64
C LYS A 129 -7.85 1.08 -10.02
N HIS A 130 -7.47 1.74 -8.94
CA HIS A 130 -8.32 2.67 -8.20
C HIS A 130 -8.13 4.15 -8.58
N LYS A 131 -7.37 4.47 -9.64
CA LYS A 131 -7.12 5.83 -10.14
C LYS A 131 -6.53 6.80 -9.11
N LEU A 132 -5.66 6.29 -8.23
CA LEU A 132 -5.00 7.06 -7.18
C LEU A 132 -3.69 7.68 -7.69
N HIS A 133 -3.84 8.61 -8.65
CA HIS A 133 -2.72 9.16 -9.42
C HIS A 133 -1.70 9.94 -8.56
N ASN A 134 -2.16 10.66 -7.54
CA ASN A 134 -1.29 11.47 -6.69
C ASN A 134 -0.43 10.58 -5.78
N LEU A 135 -0.97 9.45 -5.33
CA LEU A 135 -0.19 8.43 -4.62
C LEU A 135 0.88 7.81 -5.51
N ILE A 136 0.56 7.47 -6.77
CA ILE A 136 1.54 6.92 -7.73
C ILE A 136 2.67 7.93 -7.97
N GLU A 137 2.34 9.19 -8.21
CA GLU A 137 3.33 10.24 -8.46
C GLU A 137 4.25 10.48 -7.26
N ALA A 138 3.67 10.46 -6.05
CA ALA A 138 4.37 10.74 -4.80
C ALA A 138 5.16 9.54 -4.27
N LEU A 139 4.83 8.29 -4.64
CA LEU A 139 5.50 7.11 -4.09
C LEU A 139 7.00 7.12 -4.36
N ARG A 140 7.80 7.06 -3.30
CA ARG A 140 9.27 7.08 -3.39
C ARG A 140 9.89 5.73 -3.08
N ASN A 141 9.42 5.05 -2.05
CA ASN A 141 9.88 3.74 -1.62
C ASN A 141 8.79 3.02 -0.82
N VAL A 142 8.93 1.70 -0.67
CA VAL A 142 8.01 0.85 0.09
C VAL A 142 8.81 0.01 1.08
N GLY A 143 8.65 0.29 2.37
CA GLY A 143 9.09 -0.55 3.49
C GLY A 143 7.89 -1.01 4.32
N THR A 144 8.10 -1.23 5.62
CA THR A 144 6.99 -1.37 6.58
C THR A 144 6.19 -0.06 6.67
N ALA A 145 6.88 1.08 6.54
CA ALA A 145 6.30 2.35 6.15
C ALA A 145 6.72 2.67 4.71
N LEU A 146 5.83 3.28 3.95
CA LEU A 146 6.16 3.85 2.65
C LEU A 146 6.42 5.34 2.78
N GLU A 147 7.23 5.87 1.88
CA GLU A 147 7.47 7.30 1.77
C GLU A 147 6.79 7.88 0.53
N LEU A 148 5.99 8.91 0.76
CA LEU A 148 5.38 9.76 -0.25
C LEU A 148 6.13 11.09 -0.26
N VAL A 149 6.66 11.48 -1.43
CA VAL A 149 7.37 12.74 -1.62
C VAL A 149 6.70 13.56 -2.71
N LYS A 150 6.36 14.81 -2.39
CA LYS A 150 5.86 15.78 -3.37
C LYS A 150 6.67 17.06 -3.27
N GLN A 151 7.25 17.51 -4.38
CA GLN A 151 8.08 18.71 -4.43
C GLN A 151 7.67 19.58 -5.62
N ARG A 152 7.62 20.90 -5.40
CA ARG A 152 7.35 21.91 -6.42
C ARG A 152 8.26 23.12 -6.21
N GLY A 153 8.83 23.62 -7.30
CA GLY A 153 9.67 24.81 -7.30
C GLY A 153 11.04 24.63 -6.63
N GLN A 154 11.80 25.73 -6.60
CA GLN A 154 13.14 25.77 -6.00
C GLN A 154 13.06 25.94 -4.47
N GLU A 155 14.02 25.32 -3.78
CA GLU A 155 14.16 25.43 -2.33
C GLU A 155 14.53 26.86 -1.91
N GLY A 156 14.19 27.23 -0.67
CA GLY A 156 14.48 28.55 -0.13
C GLY A 156 14.42 28.57 1.39
N LYS A 157 14.22 29.76 1.98
CA LYS A 157 14.03 29.88 3.44
C LYS A 157 12.62 29.42 3.82
N PRO A 158 12.47 28.36 4.64
CA PRO A 158 11.14 27.87 5.00
C PRO A 158 10.40 28.91 5.84
N LEU A 159 9.10 29.05 5.56
CA LEU A 159 8.21 29.87 6.36
C LEU A 159 7.84 29.15 7.66
N PRO A 160 7.71 29.89 8.77
CA PRO A 160 7.17 29.32 10.01
C PRO A 160 5.67 29.02 9.87
N TYR A 161 5.14 28.18 10.75
CA TYR A 161 3.76 27.66 10.69
C TYR A 161 2.71 28.78 10.58
N GLU A 162 2.91 29.88 11.29
CA GLU A 162 1.98 31.01 11.38
C GLU A 162 1.83 31.74 10.04
N LYS A 163 2.85 31.63 9.17
CA LYS A 163 2.89 32.26 7.84
C LYS A 163 2.49 31.30 6.71
N LEU A 164 2.10 30.07 7.03
CA LEU A 164 1.68 29.10 6.02
C LEU A 164 0.30 29.47 5.44
N PRO A 165 0.11 29.28 4.12
CA PRO A 165 -1.20 29.47 3.51
C PRO A 165 -2.22 28.48 4.08
N ASN A 166 -3.51 28.81 3.96
CA ASN A 166 -4.59 27.96 4.47
C ASN A 166 -4.56 26.54 3.90
N VAL A 167 -4.16 26.39 2.64
CA VAL A 167 -4.06 25.10 1.95
C VAL A 167 -3.01 24.20 2.62
N ALA A 168 -1.81 24.74 2.92
CA ALA A 168 -0.77 24.02 3.66
C ALA A 168 -1.21 23.63 5.07
N ARG A 169 -1.86 24.55 5.81
CA ARG A 169 -2.36 24.25 7.16
C ARG A 169 -3.47 23.20 7.17
N ARG A 170 -4.35 23.21 6.15
CA ARG A 170 -5.38 22.17 5.97
C ARG A 170 -4.76 20.82 5.62
N PHE A 171 -3.76 20.79 4.73
CA PHE A 171 -3.02 19.58 4.42
C PHE A 171 -2.40 18.95 5.67
N LEU A 172 -1.67 19.72 6.48
CA LEU A 172 -1.04 19.21 7.71
C LEU A 172 -2.06 18.65 8.71
N ARG A 173 -3.22 19.30 8.87
CA ARG A 173 -4.29 18.79 9.74
C ARG A 173 -4.89 17.50 9.21
N GLY A 174 -5.22 17.47 7.92
CA GLY A 174 -5.77 16.27 7.27
C GLY A 174 -4.78 15.10 7.29
N ALA A 175 -3.50 15.36 7.07
CA ALA A 175 -2.44 14.36 7.21
C ALA A 175 -2.42 13.80 8.64
N LYS A 176 -2.36 14.66 9.67
CA LYS A 176 -2.40 14.23 11.08
C LYS A 176 -3.63 13.38 11.42
N ASP A 177 -4.80 13.73 10.90
CA ASP A 177 -6.03 12.97 11.15
C ASP A 177 -5.97 11.60 10.47
N LEU A 178 -5.43 11.52 9.25
CA LEU A 178 -5.22 10.26 8.53
C LEU A 178 -4.15 9.38 9.21
N GLU A 179 -3.06 9.97 9.70
CA GLU A 179 -1.99 9.25 10.41
C GLU A 179 -2.52 8.54 11.66
N LYS A 180 -3.48 9.16 12.37
CA LYS A 180 -4.17 8.51 13.50
C LYS A 180 -5.01 7.32 13.06
N GLU A 181 -5.75 7.45 11.96
CA GLU A 181 -6.56 6.36 11.38
C GLU A 181 -5.68 5.22 10.84
N ALA A 182 -4.50 5.56 10.32
CA ALA A 182 -3.50 4.60 9.87
C ALA A 182 -2.67 4.01 11.03
N GLY A 183 -2.80 4.52 12.26
CA GLY A 183 -2.07 4.04 13.44
C GLY A 183 -0.60 4.48 13.54
N PHE A 184 -0.04 5.06 12.49
CA PHE A 184 1.29 5.65 12.44
C PHE A 184 1.37 6.67 11.31
N GLY A 185 2.27 7.64 11.47
CA GLY A 185 2.77 8.40 10.34
C GLY A 185 3.61 9.58 10.75
N ARG A 186 4.22 10.21 9.73
CA ARG A 186 5.06 11.39 9.89
C ARG A 186 4.99 12.23 8.64
N VAL A 187 4.35 13.39 8.73
CA VAL A 187 4.39 14.42 7.69
C VAL A 187 5.43 15.49 8.01
N ALA A 188 6.26 15.84 7.02
CA ALA A 188 7.21 16.95 7.06
C ALA A 188 6.97 17.86 5.86
N LEU A 189 6.77 19.16 6.11
CA LEU A 189 6.56 20.19 5.09
C LEU A 189 7.62 21.29 5.22
N SER A 190 8.34 21.55 4.14
CA SER A 190 9.09 22.78 3.92
C SER A 190 8.36 23.62 2.88
N TYR A 191 7.87 24.81 3.26
CA TYR A 191 7.17 25.73 2.37
C TYR A 191 7.96 27.04 2.23
N TRP A 192 8.21 27.49 1.00
CA TRP A 192 9.14 28.59 0.69
C TRP A 192 8.44 29.82 0.09
N GLY A 193 7.12 29.91 0.21
CA GLY A 193 6.34 30.96 -0.43
C GLY A 193 6.00 30.63 -1.88
N GLU A 194 5.55 31.63 -2.62
CA GLU A 194 5.21 31.52 -4.04
C GLU A 194 6.37 32.01 -4.91
N ASN A 195 6.43 31.53 -6.16
CA ASN A 195 7.31 32.10 -7.18
C ASN A 195 6.68 33.40 -7.76
N LYS A 196 7.34 33.99 -8.77
CA LYS A 196 6.85 35.22 -9.42
C LYS A 196 5.50 35.03 -10.13
N ASP A 197 5.17 33.80 -10.48
CA ASP A 197 3.94 33.42 -11.19
C ASP A 197 2.80 33.05 -10.23
N GLY A 198 3.02 33.16 -8.91
CA GLY A 198 2.03 32.79 -7.87
C GLY A 198 2.00 31.30 -7.53
N ASP A 199 2.92 30.50 -8.06
CA ASP A 199 2.99 29.07 -7.79
C ASP A 199 3.68 28.77 -6.47
N ALA A 200 3.05 27.91 -5.66
CA ALA A 200 3.61 27.44 -4.41
C ALA A 200 4.96 26.70 -4.61
N ARG A 201 5.92 27.01 -3.75
CA ARG A 201 7.21 26.31 -3.68
C ARG A 201 7.29 25.54 -2.37
N PHE A 202 7.45 24.24 -2.45
CA PHE A 202 7.46 23.37 -1.28
C PHE A 202 8.13 22.01 -1.53
N ARG A 203 8.43 21.33 -0.43
CA ARG A 203 8.69 19.90 -0.35
C ARG A 203 7.88 19.29 0.79
N VAL A 204 7.18 18.20 0.49
CA VAL A 204 6.52 17.32 1.45
C VAL A 204 7.22 15.96 1.40
N SER A 205 7.54 15.43 2.57
CA SER A 205 7.81 14.00 2.78
C SER A 205 6.77 13.49 3.79
N TRP A 206 6.13 12.38 3.48
CA TRP A 206 5.06 11.83 4.27
C TRP A 206 5.20 10.32 4.39
N LEU A 207 5.40 9.83 5.62
CA LEU A 207 5.44 8.43 5.95
C LEU A 207 4.07 7.93 6.41
N LEU A 208 3.63 6.81 5.85
CA LEU A 208 2.43 6.08 6.26
C LEU A 208 2.75 4.57 6.30
N PRO A 209 2.06 3.76 7.12
CA PRO A 209 2.20 2.32 7.08
C PRO A 209 1.82 1.80 5.70
N SER A 210 2.70 1.02 5.09
CA SER A 210 2.44 0.45 3.77
C SER A 210 1.17 -0.40 3.77
N ILE A 211 0.94 -1.15 4.87
CA ILE A 211 -0.25 -1.98 5.03
C ILE A 211 -1.55 -1.17 5.06
N ALA A 212 -1.53 0.04 5.62
CA ALA A 212 -2.71 0.89 5.72
C ALA A 212 -3.18 1.38 4.34
N LEU A 213 -2.27 1.55 3.37
CA LEU A 213 -2.64 1.95 2.01
C LEU A 213 -3.28 0.84 1.17
N PHE A 214 -3.36 -0.39 1.68
CA PHE A 214 -4.20 -1.44 1.10
C PHE A 214 -5.69 -1.33 1.53
N ASP A 215 -6.03 -0.43 2.45
CA ASP A 215 -7.40 0.00 2.71
C ASP A 215 -7.78 1.15 1.75
N ILE A 216 -8.81 0.94 0.93
CA ILE A 216 -9.23 1.94 -0.06
C ILE A 216 -9.62 3.28 0.56
N ASN A 217 -10.22 3.27 1.76
CA ASN A 217 -10.69 4.51 2.39
C ASN A 217 -9.49 5.36 2.81
N ILE A 218 -8.45 4.74 3.35
CA ILE A 218 -7.21 5.41 3.73
C ILE A 218 -6.48 5.89 2.46
N ALA A 219 -6.36 5.02 1.46
CA ALA A 219 -5.68 5.35 0.20
C ALA A 219 -6.36 6.52 -0.54
N GLU A 220 -7.69 6.53 -0.65
CA GLU A 220 -8.43 7.64 -1.25
C GLU A 220 -8.30 8.95 -0.48
N LYS A 221 -8.29 8.90 0.87
CA LYS A 221 -8.07 10.08 1.70
C LYS A 221 -6.65 10.64 1.50
N ALA A 222 -5.63 9.78 1.47
CA ALA A 222 -4.25 10.17 1.22
C ALA A 222 -4.10 10.81 -0.17
N ASP A 223 -4.66 10.18 -1.21
CA ASP A 223 -4.62 10.71 -2.58
C ASP A 223 -5.29 12.08 -2.69
N LYS A 224 -6.47 12.26 -2.07
CA LYS A 224 -7.18 13.55 -2.03
C LYS A 224 -6.38 14.64 -1.31
N LEU A 225 -5.69 14.31 -0.21
CA LEU A 225 -4.84 15.27 0.50
C LEU A 225 -3.65 15.70 -0.36
N LEU A 226 -2.98 14.75 -1.02
CA LEU A 226 -1.91 15.05 -1.96
C LEU A 226 -2.40 15.87 -3.15
N ALA A 227 -3.60 15.60 -3.66
CA ALA A 227 -4.22 16.34 -4.77
C ALA A 227 -4.52 17.79 -4.40
N ALA A 228 -4.99 18.03 -3.18
CA ALA A 228 -5.37 19.35 -2.69
C ALA A 228 -4.16 20.26 -2.41
N PHE A 229 -2.97 19.69 -2.22
CA PHE A 229 -1.75 20.44 -1.94
C PHE A 229 -0.95 20.69 -3.24
N LYS A 230 -1.21 21.81 -3.90
CA LYS A 230 -0.60 22.22 -5.17
C LYS A 230 0.22 23.50 -5.02
#